data_AF-I2G7G0-F1
#
_entry.id   AF-I2G7G0-F1
#
_cell.length_a   1.000
_cell.length_b   1.000
_cell.length_c   1.000
_cell.angle_alpha   90.00
_cell.angle_beta   90.00
_cell.angle_gamma   90.00
#
_symmetry.space_group_name_H-M   'P 1'
#
loop_
_entity.id
_entity.type
_entity.pdbx_description
1 polymer ?
#
loop_
_entity_poly.entity_id
_entity_poly.type
_entity_poly.pdbx_seq_one_letter_code
_entity_poly.pdbx_strand_id
1 'polypeptide(L)'
;MKGFGIIITVISLMAAQTLARDCPLESDCFQRSCKNIQLLKEPFSVIDKKYYFGQWHLLAECKDNAGIKTVTRINLAECIGNYDGNLLWSKLSVHSGSHTCP
;
A
#
# COMPACT_ATOMS: atom_id res chain seq x y z
N MET A 1 -44.34 36.41 37.79
CA MET A 1 -42.98 35.86 37.59
C MET A 1 -43.11 34.35 37.40
N LYS A 2 -42.80 33.83 36.21
CA LYS A 2 -42.57 32.39 35.97
C LYS A 2 -41.83 32.26 34.64
N GLY A 3 -40.50 32.24 34.76
CA GLY A 3 -39.60 32.05 33.63
C GLY A 3 -39.65 30.59 33.19
N PHE A 4 -39.97 30.36 31.91
CA PHE A 4 -39.69 29.10 31.26
C PHE A 4 -38.33 29.24 30.57
N GLY A 5 -37.28 28.81 31.28
CA GLY A 5 -35.94 28.71 30.71
C GLY A 5 -35.91 27.57 29.69
N ILE A 6 -35.88 27.91 28.40
CA ILE A 6 -35.64 26.96 27.32
C ILE A 6 -34.13 26.68 27.30
N ILE A 7 -33.71 25.52 27.83
CA ILE A 7 -32.34 25.05 27.72
C ILE A 7 -32.15 24.50 26.31
N ILE A 8 -31.58 25.31 25.43
CA ILE A 8 -31.14 24.85 24.10
C ILE A 8 -29.84 24.07 24.31
N THR A 9 -29.93 22.74 24.31
CA THR A 9 -28.74 21.88 24.29
C THR A 9 -28.09 21.95 22.93
N VAL A 10 -26.97 22.67 22.84
CA VAL A 10 -26.11 22.67 21.65
C VAL A 10 -25.40 21.32 21.61
N ILE A 11 -25.92 20.40 20.81
CA ILE A 11 -25.20 19.16 20.49
C ILE A 11 -24.05 19.55 19.57
N SER A 12 -22.88 19.85 20.15
CA SER A 12 -21.64 19.96 19.40
C SER A 12 -21.33 18.60 18.79
N LEU A 13 -21.71 18.43 17.52
CA LEU A 13 -21.27 17.33 16.70
C LEU A 13 -19.77 17.53 16.46
N MET A 14 -18.95 16.97 17.34
CA MET A 14 -17.53 16.77 17.05
C MET A 14 -17.48 15.77 15.89
N ALA A 15 -17.47 16.28 14.67
CA ALA A 15 -17.02 15.51 13.53
C ALA A 15 -15.62 15.04 13.89
N ALA A 16 -15.46 13.76 14.21
CA ALA A 16 -14.17 13.11 14.17
C ALA A 16 -13.76 13.20 12.70
N GLN A 17 -13.09 14.30 12.36
CA GLN A 17 -12.31 14.44 11.15
C GLN A 17 -11.22 13.40 11.28
N THR A 18 -11.55 12.17 10.90
CA THR A 18 -10.59 11.29 10.27
C THR A 18 -10.16 12.09 9.05
N LEU A 19 -9.15 12.95 9.20
CA LEU A 19 -8.29 13.35 8.10
C LEU A 19 -8.12 12.05 7.32
N ALA A 20 -8.66 12.00 6.10
CA ALA A 20 -8.51 10.84 5.24
C ALA A 20 -7.03 10.49 5.32
N ARG A 21 -6.70 9.45 6.09
CA ARG A 21 -5.29 9.15 6.32
C ARG A 21 -4.86 8.70 4.95
N ASP A 22 -4.08 9.55 4.26
CA ASP A 22 -3.62 9.29 2.90
C ASP A 22 -2.90 7.93 2.81
N CYS A 23 -2.55 7.34 3.96
CA CYS A 23 -2.08 5.97 4.04
C CYS A 23 -2.42 5.33 5.41
N PRO A 24 -2.70 4.01 5.42
CA PRO A 24 -3.02 3.25 6.63
C PRO A 24 -1.83 3.18 7.60
N LEU A 25 -2.11 2.95 8.88
CA LEU A 25 -1.12 2.96 9.96
C LEU A 25 0.02 1.96 9.74
N GLU A 26 -0.29 0.84 9.10
CA GLU A 26 0.62 -0.28 8.82
C GLU A 26 1.43 -0.08 7.52
N SER A 27 1.27 1.06 6.85
CA SER A 27 1.93 1.32 5.57
C SER A 27 2.94 2.47 5.70
N ASP A 28 4.12 2.26 5.14
CA ASP A 28 5.18 3.27 4.98
C ASP A 28 4.80 4.41 4.01
N CYS A 29 3.53 4.52 3.62
CA CYS A 29 3.01 5.66 2.88
C CYS A 29 3.72 5.89 1.53
N PHE A 30 4.17 4.84 0.84
CA PHE A 30 4.93 4.99 -0.42
C PHE A 30 4.20 5.85 -1.47
N GLN A 31 2.85 5.89 -1.42
CA GLN A 31 1.99 6.72 -2.27
C GLN A 31 2.25 8.24 -2.13
N ARG A 32 2.91 8.69 -1.06
CA ARG A 32 3.37 10.08 -0.89
C ARG A 32 4.54 10.41 -1.82
N SER A 33 5.49 9.48 -1.93
CA SER A 33 6.73 9.65 -2.70
C SER A 33 6.64 9.07 -4.12
N CYS A 34 5.63 8.24 -4.38
CA CYS A 34 5.42 7.56 -5.66
C CYS A 34 4.15 8.03 -6.37
N LYS A 35 4.20 8.09 -7.71
CA LYS A 35 3.09 8.43 -8.61
C LYS A 35 2.99 7.39 -9.72
N ASN A 36 1.92 7.46 -10.53
CA ASN A 36 1.68 6.56 -11.68
C ASN A 36 1.72 5.07 -11.29
N ILE A 37 1.15 4.74 -10.14
CA ILE A 37 1.13 3.38 -9.59
C ILE A 37 0.27 2.49 -10.48
N GLN A 38 0.83 1.39 -10.94
CA GLN A 38 0.20 0.44 -11.85
C GLN A 38 0.47 -0.99 -11.36
N LEU A 39 -0.59 -1.81 -11.38
CA LEU A 39 -0.46 -3.25 -11.21
C LEU A 39 -0.41 -3.90 -12.60
N LEU A 40 0.73 -4.45 -12.94
CA LEU A 40 0.98 -5.10 -14.22
C LEU A 40 0.98 -6.61 -14.05
N LYS A 41 0.19 -7.29 -14.86
CA LYS A 41 0.25 -8.74 -15.01
C LYS A 41 1.11 -9.05 -16.23
N GLU A 42 2.33 -9.52 -16.01
CA GLU A 42 3.15 -9.96 -17.13
C GLU A 42 2.76 -11.36 -17.61
N PRO A 43 2.90 -11.63 -18.92
CA PRO A 43 2.69 -12.96 -19.44
C PRO A 43 3.68 -13.94 -18.81
N PHE A 44 3.22 -15.16 -18.61
CA PHE A 44 4.03 -16.27 -18.16
C PHE A 44 5.23 -16.46 -19.10
N SER A 45 6.44 -16.50 -18.54
CA SER A 45 7.66 -16.82 -19.29
C SER A 45 8.28 -18.10 -18.75
N VAL A 46 8.77 -18.94 -19.66
CA VAL A 46 9.59 -20.11 -19.34
C VAL A 46 10.97 -19.83 -19.87
N ILE A 47 11.93 -19.65 -18.97
CA ILE A 47 13.35 -19.62 -19.30
C ILE A 47 13.99 -20.77 -18.54
N ASP A 48 14.71 -21.65 -19.25
CA ASP A 48 15.51 -22.75 -18.68
C ASP A 48 14.78 -23.61 -17.64
N LYS A 49 13.55 -24.04 -17.95
CA LYS A 49 12.72 -24.94 -17.11
C LYS A 49 12.35 -24.35 -15.74
N LYS A 50 12.60 -23.06 -15.48
CA LYS A 50 12.07 -22.35 -14.33
C LYS A 50 10.72 -21.75 -14.68
N TYR A 51 9.71 -22.09 -13.89
CA TYR A 51 8.38 -21.49 -13.96
C TYR A 51 8.45 -20.12 -13.30
N TYR A 52 8.42 -19.06 -14.10
CA TYR A 52 8.15 -17.73 -13.60
C TYR A 52 6.64 -17.55 -13.62
N PHE A 53 5.97 -17.82 -12.49
CA PHE A 53 4.55 -17.50 -12.32
C PHE A 53 4.34 -16.06 -12.78
N GLY A 54 3.29 -15.82 -13.58
CA GLY A 54 3.03 -14.52 -14.21
C GLY A 54 3.30 -13.39 -13.23
N GLN A 55 4.34 -12.61 -13.51
CA GLN A 55 4.96 -11.77 -12.50
C GLN A 55 4.02 -10.57 -12.28
N TRP A 56 3.28 -10.61 -11.18
CA TRP A 56 2.43 -9.51 -10.75
C TRP A 56 3.33 -8.41 -10.22
N HIS A 57 3.51 -7.37 -11.02
CA HIS A 57 4.41 -6.29 -10.67
C HIS A 57 3.66 -5.04 -10.30
N LEU A 58 4.06 -4.45 -9.17
CA LEU A 58 3.74 -3.08 -8.86
C LEU A 58 4.80 -2.19 -9.49
N LEU A 59 4.39 -1.34 -10.44
CA LEU A 59 5.22 -0.34 -11.09
C LEU A 59 4.82 1.05 -10.58
N ALA A 60 5.79 1.90 -10.26
CA ALA A 60 5.53 3.29 -9.91
C ALA A 60 6.73 4.19 -10.23
N GLU A 61 6.50 5.48 -10.41
CA GLU A 61 7.56 6.49 -10.42
C GLU A 61 7.73 7.05 -9.01
N CYS A 62 8.84 6.73 -8.36
CA CYS A 62 9.13 7.13 -6.98
C CYS A 62 10.26 8.16 -6.94
N LYS A 63 10.19 9.10 -6.00
CA LYS A 63 11.34 9.96 -5.67
C LYS A 63 12.26 9.25 -4.69
N ASP A 64 13.56 9.24 -4.99
CA ASP A 64 14.58 8.82 -4.03
C ASP A 64 14.86 9.92 -2.98
N ASN A 65 15.80 9.64 -2.08
CA ASN A 65 16.20 10.58 -1.02
C ASN A 65 16.86 11.87 -1.56
N ALA A 66 17.36 11.86 -2.80
CA ALA A 66 17.88 13.05 -3.49
C ALA A 66 16.77 13.81 -4.25
N GLY A 67 15.53 13.30 -4.24
CA GLY A 67 14.39 13.86 -4.95
C GLY A 67 14.33 13.48 -6.44
N ILE A 68 15.22 12.61 -6.91
CA ILE A 68 15.26 12.15 -8.30
C ILE A 68 14.14 11.14 -8.51
N LYS A 69 13.38 11.32 -9.61
CA LYS A 69 12.32 10.39 -10.00
C LYS A 69 12.92 9.17 -10.68
N THR A 70 12.61 7.99 -10.16
CA THR A 70 13.05 6.70 -10.67
C THR A 70 11.84 5.80 -10.89
N VAL A 71 11.81 5.09 -12.01
CA VAL A 71 10.82 4.04 -12.25
C VAL A 71 11.21 2.83 -11.41
N THR A 72 10.37 2.47 -10.45
CA THR A 72 10.58 1.39 -9.49
C THR A 72 9.59 0.28 -9.75
N ARG A 73 10.06 -0.96 -9.64
CA ARG A 73 9.29 -2.18 -9.90
C ARG A 73 9.48 -3.18 -8.77
N ILE A 74 8.38 -3.75 -8.26
CA ILE A 74 8.40 -4.82 -7.25
C ILE A 74 7.56 -6.00 -7.75
N ASN A 75 8.08 -7.23 -7.66
CA ASN A 75 7.33 -8.44 -7.95
C ASN A 75 6.52 -8.88 -6.72
N LEU A 76 5.21 -8.63 -6.72
CA LEU A 76 4.32 -8.97 -5.62
C LEU A 76 4.18 -10.48 -5.40
N ALA A 77 4.41 -11.31 -6.43
CA ALA A 77 4.37 -12.76 -6.27
C ALA A 77 5.50 -13.31 -5.39
N GLU A 78 6.61 -12.56 -5.26
CA GLU A 78 7.70 -12.88 -4.33
C GLU A 78 7.41 -12.36 -2.93
N CYS A 79 6.59 -11.31 -2.82
CA CYS A 79 6.34 -10.61 -1.56
C CYS A 79 5.06 -11.01 -0.85
N ILE A 80 4.03 -11.47 -1.56
CA ILE A 80 2.70 -11.71 -1.00
C ILE A 80 2.28 -13.14 -1.33
N GLY A 81 2.01 -13.91 -0.28
CA GLY A 81 1.43 -15.24 -0.38
C GLY A 81 -0.04 -15.24 0.04
N ASN A 82 -0.81 -16.20 -0.48
CA ASN A 82 -2.14 -16.49 0.02
C ASN A 82 -2.07 -17.68 0.99
N TYR A 83 -2.39 -17.45 2.25
CA TYR A 83 -2.41 -18.44 3.31
C TYR A 83 -3.82 -18.50 3.90
N ASP A 84 -4.52 -19.61 3.65
CA ASP A 84 -5.90 -19.84 4.09
C ASP A 84 -6.87 -18.71 3.71
N GLY A 85 -6.71 -18.16 2.50
CA GLY A 85 -7.53 -17.06 1.98
C GLY A 85 -7.06 -15.67 2.39
N ASN A 86 -6.00 -15.56 3.20
CA ASN A 86 -5.45 -14.29 3.67
C ASN A 86 -4.17 -13.95 2.90
N LEU A 87 -4.09 -12.71 2.41
CA LEU A 87 -2.86 -12.19 1.81
C LEU A 87 -1.90 -11.77 2.91
N LEU A 88 -0.75 -12.45 3.00
CA LEU A 88 0.28 -12.17 3.99
C LEU A 88 1.62 -11.94 3.30
N TRP A 89 2.48 -11.13 3.92
CA TRP A 89 3.87 -11.00 3.48
C TRP A 89 4.58 -12.35 3.55
N SER A 90 5.22 -12.72 2.44
CA SER A 90 5.96 -13.96 2.29
C SER A 90 7.25 -13.91 3.12
N LYS A 91 7.55 -14.99 3.85
CA LYS A 91 8.82 -15.13 4.58
C LYS A 91 10.04 -15.35 3.67
N LEU A 92 9.82 -15.67 2.39
CA LEU A 92 10.88 -15.95 1.41
C LEU A 92 11.60 -14.69 0.90
N SER A 93 11.12 -13.49 1.26
CA SER A 93 11.66 -12.19 0.87
C SER A 93 13.09 -11.91 1.38
N VAL A 94 13.67 -12.78 2.21
CA VAL A 94 14.96 -12.57 2.89
C VAL A 94 16.14 -13.31 2.21
N HIS A 95 15.91 -14.25 1.28
CA HIS A 95 16.99 -15.14 0.79
C HIS A 95 17.43 -14.96 -0.67
N SER A 96 16.76 -14.09 -1.44
CA SER A 96 17.17 -13.75 -2.80
C SER A 96 17.91 -12.43 -2.73
N GLY A 97 19.21 -12.38 -3.05
CA GLY A 97 20.06 -11.18 -2.98
C GLY A 97 19.70 -10.04 -3.94
N SER A 98 18.41 -9.76 -4.14
CA SER A 98 17.85 -8.77 -5.03
C SER A 98 16.48 -8.33 -4.45
N HIS A 99 16.47 -7.14 -3.87
CA HIS A 99 15.30 -6.30 -3.56
C HIS A 99 14.25 -6.92 -2.61
N THR A 100 14.55 -6.80 -1.31
CA THR A 100 13.70 -7.11 -0.16
C THR A 100 12.32 -6.46 -0.28
N CYS A 101 11.28 -7.28 -0.22
CA CYS A 101 9.95 -6.85 0.16
C CYS A 101 10.00 -6.12 1.52
N PRO A 102 9.11 -5.14 1.77
CA PRO A 102 9.07 -4.40 3.04
C PRO A 102 8.80 -5.32 4.25
#